data_AF-A0A7J3J3C2-F1
#
_entry.id   AF-A0A7J3J3C2-F1
#
_cell.length_a   1.000
_cell.length_b   1.000
_cell.length_c   1.000
_cell.angle_alpha   90.00
_cell.angle_beta   90.00
_cell.angle_gamma   90.00
#
_symmetry.space_group_name_H-M   'P 1'
#
loop_
_entity.id
_entity.type
_entity.pdbx_description
1 polymer ?
#
loop_
_entity_poly.entity_id
_entity_poly.type
_entity_poly.pdbx_seq_one_letter_code
_entity_poly.pdbx_strand_id
1 'polypeptide(L)'
;MGEREIEPREILRRTRVEVAPYMRELARHSRAILPRLEIAKRWIEYYEALGKVRPLTRAEQRKLEEHRKTQRILESRLEVLRAAGRYARTKSPKDLADLRLAQSRYYESRAETVAPPKRREFIEKFVPPREFYDELAAIREEIEEKCKRYKAIKYRTTPEAMIMSPDERERALKEIGKDLSLKYARAYELGQKGMSISELIEHYREMKELGARGF
;
A
#
# COMPACT_ATOMS: atom_id res chain seq x y z
N MET A 1 -24.77 -35.04 -20.61
CA MET A 1 -23.72 -35.02 -19.58
C MET A 1 -24.28 -34.24 -18.40
N GLY A 2 -24.79 -34.93 -17.37
CA GLY A 2 -25.39 -34.27 -16.21
C GLY A 2 -24.33 -33.45 -15.48
N GLU A 3 -24.63 -32.18 -15.23
CA GLU A 3 -23.84 -31.36 -14.31
C GLU A 3 -23.77 -32.12 -12.97
N ARG A 4 -22.59 -32.64 -12.62
CA ARG A 4 -22.40 -33.24 -11.31
C ARG A 4 -22.63 -32.12 -10.29
N GLU A 5 -23.73 -32.21 -9.54
CA GLU A 5 -23.94 -31.37 -8.37
C GLU A 5 -22.69 -31.46 -7.49
N ILE A 6 -21.96 -30.35 -7.37
CA ILE A 6 -20.74 -30.32 -6.59
C ILE A 6 -21.15 -30.32 -5.11
N GLU A 7 -20.96 -31.45 -4.44
CA GLU A 7 -21.28 -31.55 -3.02
C GLU A 7 -20.43 -30.58 -2.18
N PRO A 8 -21.01 -29.92 -1.15
CA PRO A 8 -20.27 -29.03 -0.25
C PRO A 8 -19.01 -29.64 0.37
N ARG A 9 -19.01 -30.95 0.63
CA ARG A 9 -17.86 -31.69 1.16
C ARG A 9 -16.69 -31.71 0.18
N GLU A 10 -16.96 -31.81 -1.12
CA GLU A 10 -15.93 -31.81 -2.14
C GLU A 10 -15.28 -30.44 -2.29
N ILE A 11 -16.08 -29.35 -2.21
CA ILE A 11 -15.56 -27.97 -2.20
C ILE A 11 -14.60 -27.78 -1.01
N LEU A 12 -14.99 -28.25 0.18
CA LEU A 12 -14.13 -28.17 1.37
C LEU A 12 -12.86 -29.00 1.22
N ARG A 13 -12.97 -30.23 0.71
CA ARG A 13 -11.83 -31.13 0.49
C ARG A 13 -10.81 -30.49 -0.45
N ARG A 14 -11.28 -29.99 -1.59
CA ARG A 14 -10.45 -29.30 -2.58
C ARG A 14 -9.75 -28.08 -1.99
N THR A 15 -10.50 -27.24 -1.27
CA THR A 15 -9.95 -26.03 -0.62
C THR A 15 -8.82 -26.39 0.34
N ARG A 16 -9.00 -27.44 1.17
CA ARG A 16 -7.95 -27.89 2.11
C ARG A 16 -6.69 -28.35 1.39
N VAL A 17 -6.82 -29.07 0.28
CA VAL A 17 -5.68 -29.50 -0.55
C VAL A 17 -4.95 -28.30 -1.14
N GLU A 18 -5.69 -27.32 -1.68
CA GLU A 18 -5.11 -26.10 -2.27
C GLU A 18 -4.43 -25.19 -1.22
N VAL A 19 -4.96 -25.16 0.00
CA VAL A 19 -4.40 -24.39 1.13
C VAL A 19 -3.15 -25.04 1.75
N ALA A 20 -3.03 -26.37 1.69
CA ALA A 20 -1.98 -27.12 2.41
C ALA A 20 -0.53 -26.71 2.08
N PRO A 21 -0.14 -26.44 0.82
CA PRO A 21 1.21 -25.96 0.49
C PRO A 21 1.56 -24.66 1.22
N TYR A 22 0.64 -23.69 1.22
CA TYR A 22 0.83 -22.39 1.86
C TYR A 22 0.89 -22.51 3.38
N MET A 23 0.10 -23.41 3.97
CA MET A 23 0.17 -23.70 5.41
C MET A 23 1.54 -24.28 5.81
N ARG A 24 2.11 -25.18 4.99
CA ARG A 24 3.47 -25.71 5.20
C ARG A 24 4.52 -24.61 5.09
N GLU A 25 4.36 -23.70 4.14
CA GLU A 25 5.25 -22.54 3.99
C GLU A 25 5.16 -21.60 5.21
N LEU A 26 3.96 -21.35 5.74
CA LEU A 26 3.77 -20.55 6.96
C LEU A 26 4.35 -21.19 8.22
N ALA A 27 4.35 -22.51 8.31
CA ALA A 27 4.99 -23.22 9.42
C ALA A 27 6.50 -22.95 9.46
N ARG A 28 7.14 -22.79 8.29
CA ARG A 28 8.57 -22.47 8.17
C ARG A 28 8.84 -20.96 8.25
N HIS A 29 7.95 -20.17 7.66
CA HIS A 29 8.08 -18.72 7.53
C HIS A 29 6.86 -18.03 8.12
N SER A 30 6.80 -18.01 9.44
CA SER A 30 5.67 -17.48 10.20
C SER A 30 5.36 -16.00 9.93
N ARG A 31 6.22 -15.25 9.22
CA ARG A 31 5.97 -13.85 8.83
C ARG A 31 5.72 -13.64 7.33
N ALA A 32 5.74 -14.71 6.52
CA ALA A 32 5.51 -14.60 5.08
C ALA A 32 4.09 -14.10 4.78
N ILE A 33 4.00 -13.08 3.93
CA ILE A 33 2.73 -12.43 3.57
C ILE A 33 2.05 -13.17 2.42
N LEU A 34 2.81 -13.54 1.38
CA LEU A 34 2.26 -14.18 0.18
C LEU A 34 1.49 -15.47 0.50
N PRO A 35 2.00 -16.40 1.34
CA PRO A 35 1.24 -17.60 1.65
C PRO A 35 -0.05 -17.30 2.43
N ARG A 36 -0.05 -16.29 3.31
CA ARG A 36 -1.28 -15.86 4.00
C ARG A 36 -2.32 -15.30 3.04
N LEU A 37 -1.86 -14.56 2.04
CA LEU A 37 -2.74 -13.96 1.04
C LEU A 37 -3.43 -15.05 0.21
N GLU A 38 -2.65 -16.05 -0.24
CA GLU A 38 -3.19 -17.20 -0.96
C GLU A 38 -4.17 -18.00 -0.10
N ILE A 39 -3.87 -18.23 1.19
CA ILE A 39 -4.79 -18.91 2.11
C ILE A 39 -6.12 -18.14 2.22
N ALA A 40 -6.06 -16.82 2.43
CA ALA A 40 -7.27 -16.00 2.52
C ALA A 40 -8.10 -16.07 1.23
N LYS A 41 -7.44 -15.97 0.06
CA LYS A 41 -8.08 -16.08 -1.25
C LYS A 41 -8.80 -17.42 -1.45
N ARG A 42 -8.15 -18.54 -1.13
CA ARG A 42 -8.76 -19.88 -1.26
C ARG A 42 -9.95 -20.08 -0.33
N TRP A 43 -9.91 -19.53 0.88
CA TRP A 43 -11.07 -19.56 1.78
C TRP A 43 -12.23 -18.67 1.30
N ILE A 44 -11.95 -17.54 0.67
CA ILE A 44 -12.99 -16.71 0.02
C ILE A 44 -13.64 -17.49 -1.12
N GLU A 45 -12.83 -18.06 -2.02
CA GLU A 45 -13.29 -18.91 -3.13
C GLU A 45 -14.16 -20.07 -2.62
N TYR A 46 -13.79 -20.69 -1.50
CA TYR A 46 -14.58 -21.73 -0.84
C TYR A 46 -15.98 -21.26 -0.45
N TYR A 47 -16.10 -20.16 0.31
CA TYR A 47 -17.40 -19.68 0.77
C TYR A 47 -18.25 -19.14 -0.39
N GLU A 48 -17.63 -18.53 -1.41
CA GLU A 48 -18.33 -18.11 -2.62
C GLU A 48 -18.84 -19.30 -3.43
N ALA A 49 -18.06 -20.37 -3.57
CA ALA A 49 -18.49 -21.61 -4.20
C ALA A 49 -19.59 -22.31 -3.40
N LEU A 50 -19.45 -22.36 -2.07
CA LEU A 50 -20.46 -22.92 -1.18
C LEU A 50 -21.79 -22.15 -1.28
N GLY A 51 -21.72 -20.81 -1.38
CA GLY A 51 -22.87 -19.92 -1.55
C GLY A 51 -23.64 -20.13 -2.85
N LYS A 52 -23.00 -20.70 -3.89
CA LYS A 52 -23.65 -21.08 -5.15
C LYS A 52 -24.42 -22.40 -5.04
N VAL A 53 -24.02 -23.28 -4.12
CA VAL A 53 -24.67 -24.57 -3.89
C VAL A 53 -25.81 -24.45 -2.87
N ARG A 54 -25.62 -23.64 -1.82
CA ARG A 54 -26.66 -23.35 -0.83
C ARG A 54 -26.49 -21.98 -0.18
N PRO A 55 -27.56 -21.42 0.40
CA PRO A 55 -27.43 -20.24 1.25
C PRO A 55 -26.40 -20.45 2.36
N LEU A 56 -25.54 -19.44 2.57
CA LEU A 56 -24.58 -19.43 3.66
C LEU A 56 -25.29 -19.14 4.98
N THR A 57 -24.90 -19.86 6.03
CA THR A 57 -25.32 -19.55 7.40
C THR A 57 -24.70 -18.22 7.87
N ARG A 58 -25.28 -17.60 8.91
CA ARG A 58 -24.73 -16.36 9.50
C ARG A 58 -23.25 -16.50 9.91
N ALA A 59 -22.88 -17.67 10.45
CA ALA A 59 -21.51 -17.95 10.85
C ALA A 59 -20.55 -18.03 9.64
N GLU A 60 -21.00 -18.62 8.53
CA GLU A 60 -20.21 -18.71 7.29
C GLU A 60 -20.09 -17.36 6.59
N GLN A 61 -21.15 -16.56 6.58
CA GLN A 61 -21.12 -15.17 6.10
C GLN A 61 -20.10 -14.35 6.87
N ARG A 62 -20.11 -14.46 8.21
CA ARG A 62 -19.12 -13.80 9.07
C ARG A 62 -17.69 -14.23 8.74
N LYS A 63 -17.43 -15.53 8.55
CA LYS A 63 -16.10 -16.03 8.18
C LYS A 63 -15.66 -15.54 6.80
N LEU A 64 -16.55 -15.50 5.82
CA LEU A 64 -16.27 -14.93 4.49
C LEU A 64 -15.86 -13.46 4.61
N GLU A 65 -16.58 -12.66 5.40
CA GLU A 65 -16.21 -11.27 5.66
C GLU A 65 -14.85 -11.14 6.37
N GLU A 66 -14.56 -11.99 7.35
CA GLU A 66 -13.28 -12.03 8.07
C GLU A 66 -12.11 -12.34 7.11
N HIS A 67 -12.27 -13.31 6.21
CA HIS A 67 -11.28 -13.62 5.19
C HIS A 67 -11.10 -12.47 4.20
N ARG A 68 -12.18 -11.82 3.75
CA ARG A 68 -12.11 -10.62 2.88
C ARG A 68 -11.39 -9.45 3.54
N LYS A 69 -11.63 -9.22 4.84
CA LYS A 69 -10.90 -8.20 5.62
C LYS A 69 -9.42 -8.56 5.74
N THR A 70 -9.12 -9.82 6.02
CA THR A 70 -7.74 -10.31 6.14
C THR A 70 -6.99 -10.18 4.81
N GLN A 71 -7.62 -10.54 3.69
CA GLN A 71 -7.06 -10.36 2.35
C GLN A 71 -6.69 -8.89 2.10
N ARG A 72 -7.64 -7.96 2.30
CA ARG A 72 -7.42 -6.51 2.12
C ARG A 72 -6.22 -6.00 2.94
N ILE A 73 -6.10 -6.43 4.19
CA ILE A 73 -4.97 -6.05 5.06
C ILE A 73 -3.65 -6.59 4.53
N LEU A 74 -3.62 -7.85 4.09
CA LEU A 74 -2.42 -8.49 3.56
C LEU A 74 -1.98 -7.87 2.22
N GLU A 75 -2.92 -7.50 1.35
CA GLU A 75 -2.67 -6.77 0.10
C GLU A 75 -2.07 -5.40 0.38
N SER A 76 -2.69 -4.62 1.27
CA SER A 76 -2.16 -3.31 1.67
C SER A 76 -0.77 -3.44 2.30
N ARG A 77 -0.55 -4.44 3.15
CA ARG A 77 0.76 -4.70 3.77
C ARG A 77 1.82 -5.10 2.75
N LEU A 78 1.44 -5.91 1.76
CA LEU A 78 2.33 -6.28 0.65
C LEU A 78 2.74 -5.05 -0.15
N GLU A 79 1.81 -4.13 -0.42
CA GLU A 79 2.12 -2.89 -1.13
C GLU A 79 3.06 -1.99 -0.33
N VAL A 80 2.90 -1.88 0.99
CA VAL A 80 3.87 -1.19 1.85
C VAL A 80 5.27 -1.76 1.67
N LEU A 81 5.44 -3.09 1.69
CA LEU A 81 6.75 -3.71 1.52
C LEU A 81 7.32 -3.47 0.12
N ARG A 82 6.48 -3.52 -0.92
CA ARG A 82 6.90 -3.24 -2.30
C ARG A 82 7.34 -1.79 -2.46
N ALA A 83 6.56 -0.84 -1.96
CA ALA A 83 6.87 0.58 -1.99
C ALA A 83 8.13 0.90 -1.17
N ALA A 84 8.29 0.28 0.01
CA ALA A 84 9.49 0.41 0.82
C ALA A 84 10.72 -0.12 0.07
N GLY A 85 10.59 -1.25 -0.64
CA GLY A 85 11.64 -1.78 -1.49
C GLY A 85 12.01 -0.87 -2.66
N ARG A 86 11.01 -0.22 -3.30
CA ARG A 86 11.26 0.79 -4.35
C ARG A 86 12.02 1.98 -3.78
N TYR A 87 11.51 2.58 -2.69
CA TYR A 87 12.12 3.73 -2.03
C TYR A 87 13.53 3.45 -1.52
N ALA A 88 13.79 2.27 -0.95
CA ALA A 88 15.13 1.90 -0.47
C ALA A 88 16.18 1.91 -1.60
N ARG A 89 15.77 1.60 -2.84
CA ARG A 89 16.66 1.61 -4.02
C ARG A 89 16.87 3.00 -4.61
N THR A 90 15.79 3.77 -4.77
CA THR A 90 15.81 5.02 -5.53
C THR A 90 15.96 6.26 -4.65
N LYS A 91 15.45 6.20 -3.41
CA LYS A 91 15.30 7.31 -2.48
C LYS A 91 14.61 8.54 -3.10
N SER A 92 13.73 8.32 -4.08
CA SER A 92 13.05 9.39 -4.80
C SER A 92 11.84 9.92 -4.01
N PRO A 93 11.48 11.22 -4.14
CA PRO A 93 10.24 11.77 -3.60
C PRO A 93 8.99 11.01 -4.01
N LYS A 94 8.95 10.52 -5.25
CA LYS A 94 7.82 9.74 -5.78
C LYS A 94 7.65 8.43 -5.03
N ASP A 95 8.73 7.67 -4.86
CA ASP A 95 8.67 6.38 -4.16
C ASP A 95 8.39 6.57 -2.67
N LEU A 96 8.82 7.69 -2.09
CA LEU A 96 8.47 8.09 -0.74
C LEU A 96 6.97 8.39 -0.61
N ALA A 97 6.39 9.17 -1.52
CA ALA A 97 4.96 9.45 -1.56
C ALA A 97 4.14 8.16 -1.70
N ASP A 98 4.55 7.26 -2.60
CA ASP A 98 3.92 5.95 -2.81
C ASP A 98 3.98 5.08 -1.54
N LEU A 99 5.13 5.06 -0.85
CA LEU A 99 5.30 4.35 0.42
C LEU A 99 4.36 4.91 1.49
N ARG A 100 4.32 6.23 1.61
CA ARG A 100 3.52 6.96 2.59
C ARG A 100 2.02 6.70 2.36
N LEU A 101 1.56 6.74 1.10
CA LEU A 101 0.19 6.37 0.72
C LEU A 101 -0.13 4.90 1.02
N ALA A 102 0.79 3.98 0.72
CA ALA A 102 0.61 2.57 1.03
C ALA A 102 0.50 2.32 2.55
N GLN A 103 1.27 3.07 3.36
CA GLN A 103 1.19 3.02 4.82
C GLN A 103 -0.18 3.46 5.33
N SER A 104 -0.72 4.59 4.83
CA SER A 104 -2.08 5.04 5.22
C SER A 104 -3.12 3.97 4.91
N ARG A 105 -3.16 3.44 3.68
CA ARG A 105 -4.11 2.39 3.28
C ARG A 105 -4.00 1.15 4.17
N TYR A 106 -2.78 0.77 4.54
CA TYR A 106 -2.57 -0.34 5.46
C TYR A 106 -3.14 -0.03 6.86
N TYR A 107 -2.84 1.13 7.43
CA TYR A 107 -3.36 1.50 8.75
C TYR A 107 -4.88 1.67 8.77
N GLU A 108 -5.48 2.25 7.73
CA GLU A 108 -6.92 2.33 7.56
C GLU A 108 -7.55 0.92 7.51
N SER A 109 -6.98 0.01 6.71
CA SER A 109 -7.46 -1.39 6.65
C SER A 109 -7.30 -2.13 7.98
N ARG A 110 -6.27 -1.81 8.77
CA ARG A 110 -6.07 -2.36 10.12
C ARG A 110 -7.07 -1.77 11.12
N ALA A 111 -7.40 -0.49 11.02
CA ALA A 111 -8.38 0.16 11.87
C ALA A 111 -9.77 -0.49 11.74
N GLU A 112 -10.10 -1.07 10.57
CA GLU A 112 -11.33 -1.86 10.38
C GLU A 112 -11.42 -3.10 11.29
N THR A 113 -10.28 -3.65 11.72
CA THR A 113 -10.21 -4.82 12.60
C THR A 113 -10.20 -4.49 14.08
N VAL A 114 -10.06 -3.21 14.42
CA VAL A 114 -10.15 -2.70 15.79
C VAL A 114 -11.61 -2.50 16.14
N ALA A 115 -11.96 -2.73 17.41
CA ALA A 115 -13.31 -2.48 17.92
C ALA A 115 -13.74 -1.02 17.62
N PRO A 116 -15.00 -0.76 17.24
CA PRO A 116 -15.49 0.57 16.88
C PRO A 116 -15.09 1.72 17.83
N PRO A 117 -15.16 1.58 19.17
CA PRO A 117 -14.80 2.67 20.08
C PRO A 117 -13.31 3.04 20.04
N LYS A 118 -12.42 2.10 19.69
CA LYS A 118 -10.96 2.33 19.62
C LYS A 118 -10.49 2.68 18.21
N ARG A 119 -11.39 2.66 17.21
CA ARG A 119 -11.02 2.91 15.81
C ARG A 119 -10.55 4.34 15.58
N ARG A 120 -11.22 5.33 16.19
CA ARG A 120 -10.86 6.75 16.05
C ARG A 120 -9.48 7.04 16.62
N GLU A 121 -9.23 6.61 17.86
CA GLU A 121 -7.93 6.70 18.52
C GLU A 121 -6.82 6.02 17.69
N PHE A 122 -7.11 4.84 17.12
CA PHE A 122 -6.17 4.15 16.24
C PHE A 122 -5.86 4.96 14.97
N ILE A 123 -6.88 5.53 14.32
CA ILE A 123 -6.67 6.34 13.11
C ILE A 123 -5.85 7.59 13.44
N GLU A 124 -6.24 8.33 14.48
CA GLU A 124 -5.54 9.55 14.90
C GLU A 124 -4.08 9.29 15.30
N LYS A 125 -3.81 8.17 15.99
CA LYS A 125 -2.46 7.84 16.44
C LYS A 125 -1.56 7.27 15.34
N PHE A 126 -2.12 6.49 14.42
CA PHE A 126 -1.32 5.65 13.51
C PHE A 126 -1.42 6.00 12.03
N VAL A 127 -2.50 6.65 11.57
CA VAL A 127 -2.66 7.06 10.17
C VAL A 127 -2.06 8.46 10.03
N PRO A 128 -0.97 8.64 9.27
CA PRO A 128 -0.44 9.99 9.04
C PRO A 128 -1.51 10.89 8.40
N PRO A 129 -1.57 12.19 8.78
CA PRO A 129 -2.52 13.13 8.22
C PRO A 129 -2.50 13.14 6.69
N ARG A 130 -3.71 13.16 6.11
CA ARG A 130 -3.89 13.07 4.66
C ARG A 130 -3.18 14.20 3.90
N GLU A 131 -3.12 15.37 4.53
CA GLU A 131 -2.44 16.58 4.09
C GLU A 131 -0.97 16.33 3.68
N PHE A 132 -0.25 15.46 4.38
CA PHE A 132 1.13 15.13 4.03
C PHE A 132 1.24 14.37 2.71
N TYR A 133 0.29 13.50 2.40
CA TYR A 133 0.28 12.76 1.15
C TYR A 133 -0.16 13.64 -0.01
N ASP A 134 -1.16 14.48 0.21
CA ASP A 134 -1.66 15.42 -0.78
C ASP A 134 -0.56 16.43 -1.16
N GLU A 135 0.19 16.95 -0.17
CA GLU A 135 1.34 17.83 -0.42
C GLU A 135 2.47 17.10 -1.16
N LEU A 136 2.78 15.85 -0.80
CA LEU A 136 3.77 15.05 -1.54
C LEU A 136 3.34 14.73 -2.98
N ALA A 137 2.04 14.48 -3.21
CA ALA A 137 1.47 14.27 -4.54
C ALA A 137 1.54 15.54 -5.39
N ALA A 138 1.20 16.70 -4.82
CA ALA A 138 1.33 17.99 -5.49
C ALA A 138 2.79 18.30 -5.85
N ILE A 139 3.73 18.12 -4.90
CA ILE A 139 5.17 18.31 -5.15
C ILE A 139 5.66 17.36 -6.26
N ARG A 140 5.15 16.14 -6.33
CA ARG A 140 5.48 15.21 -7.42
C ARG A 140 5.04 15.75 -8.77
N GLU A 141 3.79 16.20 -8.91
CA GLU A 141 3.27 16.75 -10.17
C GLU A 141 4.10 17.96 -10.61
N GLU A 142 4.44 18.85 -9.69
CA GLU A 142 5.29 20.00 -9.95
C GLU A 142 6.72 19.61 -10.37
N ILE A 143 7.32 18.60 -9.73
CA ILE A 143 8.65 18.08 -10.10
C ILE A 143 8.62 17.45 -11.50
N GLU A 144 7.61 16.61 -11.79
CA GLU A 144 7.45 15.98 -13.11
C GLU A 144 7.31 17.06 -14.20
N GLU A 145 6.49 18.07 -13.97
CA GLU A 145 6.28 19.17 -14.92
C GLU A 145 7.55 20.03 -15.11
N LYS A 146 8.22 20.39 -14.02
CA LYS A 146 9.50 21.12 -14.10
C LYS A 146 10.59 20.32 -14.79
N CYS A 147 10.66 19.00 -14.60
CA CYS A 147 11.60 18.13 -15.31
C CYS A 147 11.30 18.07 -16.81
N LYS A 148 10.02 18.00 -17.20
CA LYS A 148 9.63 18.08 -18.63
C LYS A 148 10.04 19.42 -19.21
N ARG A 149 9.73 20.53 -18.53
CA ARG A 149 10.10 21.88 -18.97
C ARG A 149 11.62 22.08 -19.06
N TYR A 150 12.36 21.58 -18.08
CA TYR A 150 13.83 21.59 -18.10
C TYR A 150 14.37 20.86 -19.33
N LYS A 151 13.87 19.65 -19.63
CA LYS A 151 14.27 18.89 -20.83
C LYS A 151 13.90 19.64 -22.10
N ALA A 152 12.69 20.20 -22.18
CA ALA A 152 12.23 20.95 -23.34
C ALA A 152 13.16 22.14 -23.67
N ILE A 153 13.55 22.90 -22.65
CA ILE A 153 14.47 24.04 -22.79
C ILE A 153 15.90 23.56 -23.09
N LYS A 154 16.38 22.52 -22.40
CA LYS A 154 17.74 21.99 -22.56
C LYS A 154 17.96 21.39 -23.96
N TYR A 155 16.97 20.72 -24.51
CA TYR A 155 17.07 20.02 -25.80
C TYR A 155 16.37 20.78 -26.94
N ARG A 156 15.83 21.97 -26.68
CA ARG A 156 15.14 22.83 -27.65
C ARG A 156 14.02 22.11 -28.40
N THR A 157 13.18 21.38 -27.67
CA THR A 157 12.12 20.56 -28.29
C THR A 157 10.80 21.30 -28.45
N THR A 158 10.70 22.56 -28.02
CA THR A 158 9.51 23.41 -28.24
C THR A 158 9.88 24.67 -29.02
N PRO A 159 8.94 25.27 -29.78
CA PRO A 159 9.19 26.48 -30.57
C PRO A 159 9.76 27.62 -29.73
N GLU A 160 9.27 27.81 -28.50
CA GLU A 160 9.74 28.85 -27.58
C GLU A 160 11.20 28.60 -27.17
N ALA A 161 11.57 27.34 -26.93
CA ALA A 161 12.94 26.97 -26.56
C ALA A 161 13.92 27.03 -27.75
N MET A 162 13.42 26.88 -28.99
CA MET A 162 14.24 26.99 -30.20
C MET A 162 14.69 28.42 -30.48
N ILE A 163 13.83 29.40 -30.18
CA ILE A 163 14.11 30.83 -30.42
C ILE A 163 14.83 31.52 -29.24
N MET A 164 14.99 30.84 -28.10
CA MET A 164 15.72 31.37 -26.94
C MET A 164 17.20 31.62 -27.24
N SER A 165 17.68 32.80 -26.86
CA SER A 165 19.11 33.10 -26.84
C SER A 165 19.84 32.21 -25.81
N PRO A 166 21.17 32.02 -25.96
CA PRO A 166 21.97 31.29 -24.98
C PRO A 166 21.80 31.78 -23.53
N ASP A 167 21.78 33.10 -23.32
CA ASP A 167 21.70 33.71 -21.99
C ASP A 167 20.31 33.57 -21.35
N GLU A 168 19.24 33.68 -22.14
CA GLU A 168 17.87 33.42 -21.68
C GLU A 168 17.70 31.96 -21.30
N ARG A 169 18.24 31.06 -22.12
CA ARG A 169 18.21 29.62 -21.86
C ARG A 169 18.96 29.27 -20.58
N GLU A 170 20.14 29.83 -20.35
CA GLU A 170 20.91 29.59 -19.13
C GLU A 170 20.15 30.08 -17.89
N ARG A 171 19.58 31.28 -17.94
CA ARG A 171 18.74 31.82 -16.84
C ARG A 171 17.54 30.91 -16.54
N ALA A 172 16.79 30.52 -17.57
CA ALA A 172 15.63 29.65 -17.40
C ALA A 172 16.00 28.27 -16.81
N LEU A 173 17.10 27.67 -17.27
CA LEU A 173 17.58 26.39 -16.72
C LEU A 173 18.04 26.52 -15.26
N LYS A 174 18.70 27.63 -14.89
CA LYS A 174 19.11 27.91 -13.51
C LYS A 174 17.91 28.11 -12.59
N GLU A 175 16.90 28.86 -13.03
CA GLU A 175 15.66 29.05 -12.26
C GLU A 175 14.92 27.74 -12.03
N ILE A 176 14.72 26.94 -13.07
CA ILE A 176 14.08 25.62 -12.94
C ILE A 176 14.91 24.70 -12.02
N GLY A 177 16.24 24.75 -12.12
CA GLY A 177 17.13 23.98 -11.25
C GLY A 177 17.01 24.35 -9.76
N LYS A 178 16.95 25.66 -9.44
CA LYS A 178 16.74 26.15 -8.07
C LYS A 178 15.39 25.69 -7.52
N ASP A 179 14.32 25.84 -8.32
CA ASP A 179 12.99 25.42 -7.92
C ASP A 179 12.92 23.91 -7.69
N LEU A 180 13.51 23.11 -8.58
CA LEU A 180 13.60 21.65 -8.39
C LEU A 180 14.31 21.31 -7.08
N SER A 181 15.45 21.95 -6.80
CA SER A 181 16.20 21.73 -5.55
C SER A 181 15.34 22.00 -4.31
N LEU A 182 14.60 23.12 -4.29
CA LEU A 182 13.68 23.47 -3.20
C LEU A 182 12.55 22.44 -3.05
N LYS A 183 11.96 21.99 -4.16
CA LYS A 183 10.88 20.98 -4.13
C LYS A 183 11.39 19.61 -3.67
N TYR A 184 12.59 19.20 -4.08
CA TYR A 184 13.24 17.98 -3.57
C TYR A 184 13.54 18.08 -2.07
N ALA A 185 14.04 19.23 -1.60
CA ALA A 185 14.27 19.46 -0.18
C ALA A 185 12.98 19.41 0.64
N ARG A 186 11.90 20.06 0.15
CA ARG A 186 10.60 20.01 0.81
C ARG A 186 10.01 18.59 0.85
N ALA A 187 10.10 17.85 -0.24
CA ALA A 187 9.68 16.44 -0.25
C ALA A 187 10.48 15.59 0.74
N TYR A 188 11.79 15.85 0.87
CA TYR A 188 12.64 15.19 1.85
C TYR A 188 12.22 15.53 3.28
N GLU A 189 11.97 16.81 3.59
CA GLU A 189 11.46 17.25 4.89
C GLU A 189 10.12 16.59 5.24
N LEU A 190 9.15 16.59 4.32
CA LEU A 190 7.87 15.90 4.50
C LEU A 190 8.06 14.39 4.70
N GLY A 191 9.03 13.82 4.00
CA GLY A 191 9.47 12.44 4.17
C GLY A 191 9.99 12.12 5.56
N GLN A 192 10.74 13.05 6.15
CA GLN A 192 11.31 12.96 7.50
C GLN A 192 10.32 13.33 8.61
N LYS A 193 9.30 14.15 8.31
CA LYS A 193 8.19 14.44 9.23
C LYS A 193 7.27 13.23 9.46
N GLY A 194 7.33 12.23 8.59
CA GLY A 194 6.78 10.91 8.90
C GLY A 194 7.74 10.11 9.79
N MET A 195 7.20 9.32 10.71
CA MET A 195 7.97 8.47 11.63
C MET A 195 9.20 7.82 10.96
N SER A 196 10.35 7.98 11.62
CA SER A 196 11.60 7.30 11.31
C SER A 196 11.43 5.78 11.38
N ILE A 197 12.37 5.02 10.79
CA ILE A 197 12.32 3.55 10.86
C ILE A 197 12.34 3.07 12.32
N SER A 198 13.07 3.74 13.20
CA SER A 198 13.11 3.43 14.63
C SER A 198 11.76 3.70 15.30
N GLU A 199 11.12 4.83 15.01
CA GLU A 199 9.76 5.15 15.50
C GLU A 199 8.73 4.19 14.91
N LEU A 200 8.86 3.77 13.65
CA LEU A 200 8.02 2.75 13.03
C LEU A 200 8.18 1.38 13.69
N ILE A 201 9.40 1.02 14.13
CA ILE A 201 9.67 -0.23 14.86
C ILE A 201 9.05 -0.18 16.27
N GLU A 202 9.22 0.92 16.99
CA GLU A 202 8.57 1.18 18.28
C GLU A 202 7.05 1.16 18.14
N HIS A 203 6.49 1.86 17.15
CA HIS A 203 5.07 1.81 16.80
C HIS A 203 4.59 0.41 16.46
N TYR A 204 5.39 -0.40 15.76
CA TYR A 204 5.04 -1.77 15.43
C TYR A 204 5.02 -2.66 16.69
N ARG A 205 5.87 -2.38 17.69
CA ARG A 205 5.83 -3.03 19.00
C ARG A 205 4.59 -2.62 19.78
N GLU A 206 4.26 -1.33 19.85
CA GLU A 206 3.03 -0.85 20.49
C GLU A 206 1.76 -1.41 19.83
N MET A 207 1.74 -1.49 18.50
CA MET A 207 0.67 -2.12 17.72
C MET A 207 0.49 -3.61 18.04
N LYS A 208 1.60 -4.31 18.27
CA LYS A 208 1.58 -5.72 18.68
C LYS A 208 1.02 -5.85 20.10
N GLU A 209 1.32 -4.92 20.99
CA GLU A 209 0.79 -4.91 22.37
C GLU A 209 -0.68 -4.54 22.44
N LEU A 210 -1.12 -3.51 21.71
CA LEU A 210 -2.53 -3.12 21.60
C LEU A 210 -3.37 -4.20 20.90
N GLY A 211 -2.81 -4.85 19.88
CA GLY A 211 -3.43 -5.98 19.20
C GLY A 211 -3.44 -7.27 20.03
N ALA A 212 -2.47 -7.47 20.93
CA ALA A 212 -2.43 -8.62 21.83
C ALA A 212 -3.41 -8.47 23.01
N ARG A 213 -3.77 -7.24 23.40
CA ARG A 213 -4.81 -6.97 24.40
C ARG A 213 -6.24 -7.02 23.83
N GLY A 214 -6.40 -7.37 22.56
CA GLY A 214 -7.68 -7.45 21.84
C GLY A 214 -8.08 -8.87 21.43
N PHE A 215 -7.45 -9.90 22.01
CA PHE A 215 -7.85 -11.30 21.91
C PHE A 215 -8.07 -11.87 23.30
#